data_AF-A0A1X1YFL4-F1
#
_entry.id   AF-A0A1X1YFL4-F1
#
_cell.length_a   1.000
_cell.length_b   1.000
_cell.length_c   1.000
_cell.angle_alpha   90.00
_cell.angle_beta   90.00
_cell.angle_gamma   90.00
#
_symmetry.space_group_name_H-M   'P 1'
#
loop_
_entity.id
_entity.type
_entity.pdbx_description
1 polymer ?
#
loop_
_entity_poly.entity_id
_entity_poly.type
_entity_poly.pdbx_seq_one_letter_code
_entity_poly.pdbx_strand_id
1 'polypeptide(L)'
;MSVPTLAQIEGANWDYLTTNATAWTDLAHVWEAGFTEIRDASARPSGTRWTGAGAETFQQRAAADVVKVRGPADMLRHAAGIATRGAEAQQANKRLVLDAVDDAEREDFRVGEDYSVTDTYTHYTSAAEQQERQQAAQRHGEFITSRVSNLINNENEISRNLTTATAGLHEFGFPDESADGGTGANGEQPRVVLVNNEEPPPLLPGGPLSTSRQAAVDYAEEWAEGFNPDYESLGGGDLDCTNFVSQVMRAGGFEDVGNGIDDWRRGDSDDWYYQNDGGVFPGNTSSKTWTLAKEHHNFVTQHSEWGEIVGVVPTPSRDGLDPLAPSRAGLLPGDLIYYKDADGQINHAAVYVGQAMINGVPTDVINQHSGGIKTHGDWMPDSAEYTRAPAQVEFVRLNYPGD
;
A
#
# COMPACT_ATOMS: atom_id res chain seq x y z
N MET A 1 36.93 1.06 15.47
CA MET A 1 35.97 -0.05 15.65
C MET A 1 36.56 -1.01 16.67
N SER A 2 35.75 -1.46 17.63
CA SER A 2 36.15 -2.51 18.57
C SER A 2 36.26 -3.85 17.83
N VAL A 3 37.27 -4.65 18.16
CA VAL A 3 37.36 -6.04 17.70
C VAL A 3 36.23 -6.83 18.38
N PRO A 4 35.41 -7.60 17.64
CA PRO A 4 34.35 -8.41 18.23
C PRO A 4 34.95 -9.53 19.09
N THR A 5 34.25 -9.98 20.13
CA THR A 5 34.68 -11.15 20.92
C THR A 5 34.38 -12.46 20.20
N LEU A 6 34.98 -13.56 20.64
CA LEU A 6 34.72 -14.89 20.08
C LEU A 6 33.22 -15.23 20.09
N ALA A 7 32.55 -15.05 21.23
CA ALA A 7 31.11 -15.29 21.33
C ALA A 7 30.27 -14.42 20.37
N GLN A 8 30.73 -13.20 20.06
CA GLN A 8 30.06 -12.34 19.08
C GLN A 8 30.22 -12.88 17.66
N ILE A 9 31.40 -13.39 17.29
CA ILE A 9 31.61 -14.05 15.98
C ILE A 9 30.76 -15.32 15.86
N GLU A 10 30.70 -16.13 16.92
CA GLU A 10 29.86 -17.34 16.97
C GLU A 10 28.38 -17.03 16.75
N GLY A 11 27.87 -15.93 17.32
CA GLY A 11 26.49 -15.47 17.16
C GLY A 11 26.22 -14.67 15.88
N ALA A 12 27.24 -14.21 15.17
CA ALA A 12 27.08 -13.33 14.00
C ALA A 12 26.35 -14.04 12.85
N ASN A 13 25.44 -13.32 12.20
CA ASN A 13 24.77 -13.74 10.97
C ASN A 13 24.64 -12.55 10.01
N TRP A 14 24.43 -12.85 8.73
CA TRP A 14 24.32 -11.86 7.66
C TRP A 14 23.04 -12.02 6.85
N ASP A 15 22.00 -12.62 7.43
CA ASP A 15 20.72 -12.89 6.76
C ASP A 15 20.04 -11.61 6.27
N TYR A 16 20.31 -10.48 6.93
CA TYR A 16 19.85 -9.16 6.51
C TYR A 16 20.38 -8.76 5.13
N LEU A 17 21.61 -9.17 4.75
CA LEU A 17 22.16 -8.91 3.42
C LEU A 17 21.39 -9.69 2.35
N THR A 18 21.11 -10.97 2.60
CA THR A 18 20.33 -11.81 1.67
C THR A 18 18.89 -11.33 1.55
N THR A 19 18.25 -10.96 2.67
CA THR A 19 16.90 -10.40 2.70
C THR A 19 16.82 -9.11 1.89
N ASN A 20 17.77 -8.19 2.10
CA ASN A 20 17.84 -6.94 1.33
C ASN A 20 18.14 -7.18 -0.14
N ALA A 21 18.97 -8.16 -0.49
CA ALA A 21 19.26 -8.50 -1.88
C ALA A 21 18.00 -8.95 -2.64
N THR A 22 17.15 -9.77 -2.03
CA THR A 22 15.84 -10.15 -2.59
C THR A 22 14.96 -8.91 -2.76
N ALA A 23 14.79 -8.12 -1.69
CA ALA A 23 13.95 -6.93 -1.73
C ALA A 23 14.37 -5.91 -2.82
N TRP A 24 15.68 -5.66 -2.99
CA TRP A 24 16.18 -4.76 -4.03
C TRP A 24 16.01 -5.32 -5.43
N THR A 25 16.15 -6.64 -5.60
CA THR A 25 15.90 -7.31 -6.89
C THR A 25 14.43 -7.20 -7.28
N ASP A 26 13.53 -7.47 -6.35
CA ASP A 26 12.08 -7.39 -6.57
C ASP A 26 11.67 -5.95 -6.86
N LEU A 27 12.20 -4.97 -6.11
CA LEU A 27 11.93 -3.56 -6.35
C LEU A 27 12.37 -3.12 -7.76
N ALA A 28 13.56 -3.53 -8.20
CA ALA A 28 14.04 -3.26 -9.56
C ALA A 28 13.10 -3.84 -10.63
N HIS A 29 12.60 -5.06 -10.40
CA HIS A 29 11.62 -5.69 -11.29
C HIS A 29 10.29 -4.96 -11.32
N VAL A 30 9.72 -4.62 -10.16
CA VAL A 30 8.45 -3.90 -10.05
C VAL A 30 8.54 -2.54 -10.74
N TRP A 31 9.64 -1.81 -10.56
CA TRP A 31 9.85 -0.53 -11.25
C TRP A 31 9.89 -0.70 -12.77
N GLU A 32 10.75 -1.56 -13.30
CA GLU A 32 10.81 -1.74 -14.75
C GLU A 32 9.50 -2.27 -15.35
N ALA A 33 8.82 -3.19 -14.65
CA ALA A 33 7.55 -3.75 -15.08
C ALA A 33 6.46 -2.67 -15.11
N GLY A 34 6.27 -1.92 -14.03
CA GLY A 34 5.22 -0.89 -13.95
C GLY A 34 5.40 0.22 -14.99
N PHE A 35 6.62 0.74 -15.16
CA PHE A 35 6.88 1.74 -16.19
C PHE A 35 6.70 1.18 -17.61
N THR A 36 7.07 -0.08 -17.84
CA THR A 36 6.87 -0.77 -19.12
C THR A 36 5.38 -0.96 -19.41
N GLU A 37 4.60 -1.36 -18.40
CA GLU A 37 3.16 -1.53 -18.49
C GLU A 37 2.48 -0.22 -18.86
N ILE A 38 2.82 0.90 -18.18
CA ILE A 38 2.28 2.22 -18.51
C ILE A 38 2.60 2.61 -19.96
N ARG A 39 3.85 2.41 -20.39
CA ARG A 39 4.26 2.66 -21.79
C ARG A 39 3.42 1.83 -22.76
N ASP A 40 3.22 0.56 -22.50
CA ASP A 40 2.52 -0.34 -23.42
C ASP A 40 1.01 -0.08 -23.43
N ALA A 41 0.41 0.18 -22.26
CA ALA A 41 -0.98 0.59 -22.10
C ALA A 41 -1.27 1.91 -22.82
N SER A 42 -0.31 2.83 -22.87
CA SER A 42 -0.48 4.14 -23.52
C SER A 42 -0.74 4.10 -25.02
N ALA A 43 -0.38 2.99 -25.71
CA ALA A 43 -0.70 2.82 -27.12
C ALA A 43 -2.18 2.49 -27.33
N ARG A 44 -2.78 1.77 -26.38
CA ARG A 44 -4.17 1.28 -26.44
C ARG A 44 -4.85 1.28 -25.07
N PRO A 45 -5.16 2.46 -24.50
CA PRO A 45 -5.92 2.53 -23.26
C PRO A 45 -7.25 1.79 -23.41
N SER A 46 -7.54 0.87 -22.49
CA SER A 46 -8.73 -0.01 -22.52
C SER A 46 -8.95 -0.73 -23.87
N GLY A 47 -7.86 -1.04 -24.58
CA GLY A 47 -7.88 -1.75 -25.86
C GLY A 47 -8.14 -0.86 -27.10
N THR A 48 -8.45 0.42 -26.92
CA THR A 48 -8.72 1.36 -28.03
C THR A 48 -7.46 2.14 -28.39
N ARG A 49 -7.11 2.19 -29.67
CA ARG A 49 -5.91 2.91 -30.13
C ARG A 49 -6.02 4.40 -29.81
N TRP A 50 -5.06 4.92 -29.05
CA TRP A 50 -4.95 6.35 -28.77
C TRP A 50 -3.97 7.01 -29.75
N THR A 51 -4.41 8.08 -30.41
CA THR A 51 -3.65 8.78 -31.46
C THR A 51 -3.84 10.30 -31.37
N GLY A 52 -2.94 11.06 -31.98
CA GLY A 52 -2.96 12.53 -31.95
C GLY A 52 -1.78 13.09 -31.13
N ALA A 53 -1.60 14.40 -31.14
CA ALA A 53 -0.42 15.04 -30.55
C ALA A 53 -0.24 14.70 -29.05
N GLY A 54 -1.33 14.68 -28.27
CA GLY A 54 -1.27 14.30 -26.86
C GLY A 54 -0.85 12.84 -26.64
N ALA A 55 -1.33 11.92 -27.48
CA ALA A 55 -0.93 10.52 -27.43
C ALA A 55 0.56 10.35 -27.77
N GLU A 56 1.05 11.06 -28.79
CA GLU A 56 2.46 11.03 -29.18
C GLU A 56 3.37 11.57 -28.07
N THR A 57 3.02 12.69 -27.45
CA THR A 57 3.78 13.28 -26.34
C THR A 57 3.79 12.37 -25.12
N PHE A 58 2.64 11.82 -24.72
CA PHE A 58 2.56 10.90 -23.59
C PHE A 58 3.39 9.63 -23.86
N GLN A 59 3.23 9.02 -25.03
CA GLN A 59 3.98 7.82 -25.41
C GLN A 59 5.49 8.06 -25.43
N GLN A 60 5.94 9.22 -25.93
CA GLN A 60 7.35 9.62 -25.88
C GLN A 60 7.85 9.79 -24.44
N ARG A 61 7.06 10.44 -23.57
CA ARG A 61 7.41 10.60 -22.16
C ARG A 61 7.46 9.26 -21.43
N ALA A 62 6.45 8.41 -21.57
CA ALA A 62 6.42 7.09 -20.98
C ALA A 62 7.61 6.22 -21.44
N ALA A 63 7.98 6.30 -22.72
CA ALA A 63 9.18 5.63 -23.23
C ALA A 63 10.49 6.18 -22.62
N ALA A 64 10.58 7.51 -22.43
CA ALA A 64 11.72 8.13 -21.77
C ALA A 64 11.79 7.76 -20.28
N ASP A 65 10.65 7.66 -19.61
CA ASP A 65 10.57 7.29 -18.20
C ASP A 65 10.97 5.82 -17.97
N VAL A 66 10.63 4.90 -18.90
CA VAL A 66 11.16 3.53 -18.92
C VAL A 66 12.68 3.51 -19.02
N VAL A 67 13.27 4.35 -19.89
CA VAL A 67 14.74 4.42 -20.01
C VAL A 67 15.36 4.98 -18.73
N LYS A 68 14.71 5.98 -18.12
CA LYS A 68 15.16 6.66 -16.92
C LYS A 68 15.14 5.75 -15.69
N VAL A 69 14.12 4.91 -15.52
CA VAL A 69 13.99 4.00 -14.36
C VAL A 69 14.97 2.82 -14.39
N ARG A 70 15.47 2.44 -15.57
CA ARG A 70 16.47 1.36 -15.72
C ARG A 70 17.75 1.63 -14.95
N GLY A 71 18.22 2.88 -14.90
CA GLY A 71 19.44 3.25 -14.17
C GLY A 71 19.35 2.88 -12.68
N PRO A 72 18.36 3.40 -11.93
CA PRO A 72 18.10 3.01 -10.55
C PRO A 72 17.82 1.50 -10.37
N ALA A 73 17.08 0.87 -11.28
CA ALA A 73 16.82 -0.57 -11.22
C ALA A 73 18.13 -1.38 -11.32
N ASP A 74 19.05 -0.99 -12.20
CA ASP A 74 20.37 -1.62 -12.33
C ASP A 74 21.24 -1.36 -11.09
N MET A 75 21.16 -0.18 -10.46
CA MET A 75 21.83 0.10 -9.18
C MET A 75 21.33 -0.83 -8.08
N LEU A 76 20.01 -1.04 -7.98
CA LEU A 76 19.40 -1.97 -7.01
C LEU A 76 19.86 -3.42 -7.24
N ARG A 77 19.85 -3.90 -8.50
CA ARG A 77 20.38 -5.23 -8.83
C ARG A 77 21.86 -5.38 -8.53
N HIS A 78 22.65 -4.33 -8.79
CA HIS A 78 24.07 -4.34 -8.47
C HIS A 78 24.31 -4.40 -6.96
N ALA A 79 23.58 -3.62 -6.18
CA ALA A 79 23.61 -3.66 -4.71
C ALA A 79 23.19 -5.03 -4.18
N ALA A 80 22.15 -5.64 -4.75
CA ALA A 80 21.72 -7.00 -4.42
C ALA A 80 22.82 -8.02 -4.67
N GLY A 81 23.50 -7.95 -5.82
CA GLY A 81 24.63 -8.82 -6.13
C GLY A 81 25.80 -8.65 -5.16
N ILE A 82 26.09 -7.43 -4.70
CA ILE A 82 27.11 -7.15 -3.68
C ILE A 82 26.69 -7.76 -2.33
N ALA A 83 25.44 -7.58 -1.91
CA ALA A 83 24.94 -8.10 -0.65
C ALA A 83 24.95 -9.64 -0.60
N THR A 84 24.48 -10.32 -1.66
CA THR A 84 24.49 -11.79 -1.73
C THR A 84 25.91 -12.34 -1.63
N ARG A 85 26.84 -11.84 -2.47
CA ARG A 85 28.25 -12.28 -2.41
C ARG A 85 28.92 -11.92 -1.09
N GLY A 86 28.55 -10.78 -0.52
CA GLY A 86 29.05 -10.32 0.77
C GLY A 86 28.64 -11.25 1.91
N ALA A 87 27.37 -11.68 1.94
CA ALA A 87 26.86 -12.64 2.92
C ALA A 87 27.59 -13.98 2.83
N GLU A 88 27.76 -14.52 1.62
CA GLU A 88 28.50 -15.77 1.37
C GLU A 88 29.95 -15.67 1.85
N ALA A 89 30.63 -14.57 1.49
CA ALA A 89 32.02 -14.32 1.90
C ALA A 89 32.15 -14.18 3.42
N GLN A 90 31.22 -13.51 4.08
CA GLN A 90 31.22 -13.37 5.53
C GLN A 90 30.98 -14.70 6.24
N GLN A 91 30.03 -15.50 5.75
CA GLN A 91 29.80 -16.83 6.30
C GLN A 91 31.04 -17.73 6.16
N ALA A 92 31.77 -17.62 5.04
CA ALA A 92 33.04 -18.32 4.85
C ALA A 92 34.14 -17.80 5.79
N ASN A 93 34.28 -16.49 5.94
CA ASN A 93 35.26 -15.88 6.85
C ASN A 93 35.00 -16.26 8.31
N LYS A 94 33.73 -16.29 8.74
CA LYS A 94 33.32 -16.78 10.06
C LYS A 94 33.80 -18.20 10.28
N ARG A 95 33.53 -19.11 9.34
CA ARG A 95 34.01 -20.50 9.43
C ARG A 95 35.53 -20.57 9.54
N LEU A 96 36.27 -19.79 8.75
CA LEU A 96 37.73 -19.76 8.82
C LEU A 96 38.28 -19.26 10.16
N VAL A 97 37.56 -18.37 10.87
CA VAL A 97 37.91 -17.97 12.24
C VAL A 97 37.68 -19.13 13.20
N LEU A 98 36.48 -19.74 13.16
CA LEU A 98 36.11 -20.83 14.07
C LEU A 98 36.97 -22.08 13.85
N ASP A 99 37.27 -22.44 12.59
CA ASP A 99 38.18 -23.54 12.26
C ASP A 99 39.59 -23.31 12.85
N ALA A 100 40.08 -22.06 12.84
CA ALA A 100 41.37 -21.72 13.43
C ALA A 100 41.36 -21.79 14.97
N VAL A 101 40.21 -21.50 15.60
CA VAL A 101 40.01 -21.69 17.04
C VAL A 101 40.00 -23.19 17.36
N ASP A 102 39.20 -23.98 16.65
CA ASP A 102 39.11 -25.43 16.81
C ASP A 102 40.46 -26.13 16.61
N ASP A 103 41.26 -25.67 15.64
CA ASP A 103 42.61 -26.17 15.39
C ASP A 103 43.54 -25.94 16.60
N ALA A 104 43.49 -24.76 17.22
CA ALA A 104 44.27 -24.45 18.42
C ALA A 104 43.79 -25.28 19.62
N GLU A 105 42.47 -25.41 19.80
CA GLU A 105 41.90 -26.18 20.91
C GLU A 105 42.20 -27.68 20.80
N ARG A 106 42.24 -28.23 19.58
CA ARG A 106 42.64 -29.62 19.33
C ARG A 106 44.12 -29.89 19.63
N GLU A 107 44.95 -28.85 19.67
CA GLU A 107 46.35 -28.92 20.07
C GLU A 107 46.57 -28.59 21.57
N ASP A 108 45.54 -28.79 22.39
CA ASP A 108 45.56 -28.59 23.85
C ASP A 108 45.85 -27.13 24.24
N PHE A 109 45.45 -26.16 23.42
CA PHE A 109 45.39 -24.76 23.82
C PHE A 109 43.96 -24.36 24.18
N ARG A 110 43.81 -23.23 24.87
CA ARG A 110 42.54 -22.58 25.15
C ARG A 110 42.54 -21.19 24.55
N VAL A 111 41.50 -20.88 23.76
CA VAL A 111 41.30 -19.56 23.18
C VAL A 111 40.35 -18.74 24.07
N GLY A 112 40.75 -17.51 24.40
CA GLY A 112 39.93 -16.56 25.15
C GLY A 112 39.00 -15.74 24.26
N GLU A 113 38.06 -15.01 24.88
CA GLU A 113 37.13 -14.09 24.19
C GLU A 113 37.85 -13.01 23.37
N ASP A 114 39.07 -12.66 23.76
CA ASP A 114 39.95 -11.69 23.11
C ASP A 114 40.94 -12.33 22.12
N TYR A 115 40.74 -13.61 21.79
CA TYR A 115 41.61 -14.43 20.95
C TYR A 115 43.01 -14.67 21.52
N SER A 116 43.22 -14.39 22.82
CA SER A 116 44.43 -14.82 23.50
C SER A 116 44.48 -16.36 23.56
N VAL A 117 45.64 -16.93 23.27
CA VAL A 117 45.83 -18.39 23.27
C VAL A 117 46.71 -18.78 24.45
N THR A 118 46.18 -19.65 25.30
CA THR A 118 46.85 -20.11 26.53
C THR A 118 47.05 -21.62 26.48
N ASP A 119 48.22 -22.08 26.89
CA ASP A 119 48.51 -23.51 26.99
C ASP A 119 47.71 -24.13 28.15
N THR A 120 47.08 -25.28 27.93
CA THR A 120 46.35 -26.01 28.98
C THR A 120 47.25 -26.92 29.81
N TYR A 121 48.49 -27.16 29.36
CA TYR A 121 49.46 -28.00 30.07
C TYR A 121 49.81 -27.39 31.43
N THR A 122 49.74 -28.22 32.47
CA THR A 122 50.10 -27.82 33.84
C THR A 122 51.55 -28.15 34.21
N HIS A 123 52.27 -28.89 33.36
CA HIS A 123 53.64 -29.34 33.60
C HIS A 123 54.39 -29.55 32.27
N TYR A 124 55.69 -29.22 32.26
CA TYR A 124 56.60 -29.40 31.12
C TYR A 124 57.77 -30.31 31.50
N THR A 125 58.16 -31.21 30.61
CA THR A 125 59.30 -32.13 30.81
C THR A 125 60.65 -31.42 30.68
N SER A 126 60.70 -30.27 29.98
CA SER A 126 61.90 -29.46 29.83
C SER A 126 61.57 -27.98 29.55
N ALA A 127 62.56 -27.10 29.74
CA ALA A 127 62.44 -25.69 29.35
C ALA A 127 62.30 -25.51 27.83
N ALA A 128 62.84 -26.43 27.02
CA ALA A 128 62.71 -26.41 25.58
C ALA A 128 61.26 -26.69 25.13
N GLU A 129 60.60 -27.68 25.73
CA GLU A 129 59.19 -27.99 25.47
C GLU A 129 58.29 -26.80 25.84
N GLN A 130 58.53 -26.18 27.00
CA GLN A 130 57.80 -24.98 27.41
C GLN A 130 57.95 -23.84 26.38
N GLN A 131 59.17 -23.61 25.88
CA GLN A 131 59.44 -22.59 24.86
C GLN A 131 58.75 -22.92 23.53
N GLU A 132 58.75 -24.17 23.10
CA GLU A 132 58.07 -24.62 21.87
C GLU A 132 56.55 -24.41 21.95
N ARG A 133 55.94 -24.77 23.09
CA ARG A 133 54.51 -24.56 23.35
C ARG A 133 54.15 -23.08 23.39
N GLN A 134 54.97 -22.24 24.03
CA GLN A 134 54.77 -20.78 24.03
C GLN A 134 54.81 -20.20 22.61
N GLN A 135 55.75 -20.65 21.77
CA GLN A 135 55.81 -20.22 20.37
C GLN A 135 54.61 -20.74 19.57
N ALA A 136 54.12 -21.95 19.84
CA ALA A 136 52.92 -22.49 19.19
C ALA A 136 51.66 -21.69 19.56
N ALA A 137 51.47 -21.35 20.85
CA ALA A 137 50.38 -20.48 21.30
C ALA A 137 50.42 -19.11 20.59
N GLN A 138 51.61 -18.50 20.48
CA GLN A 138 51.79 -17.24 19.75
C GLN A 138 51.39 -17.36 18.28
N ARG A 139 51.85 -18.42 17.58
CA ARG A 139 51.48 -18.66 16.17
C ARG A 139 49.98 -18.83 15.98
N HIS A 140 49.32 -19.60 16.86
CA HIS A 140 47.86 -19.76 16.83
C HIS A 140 47.14 -18.43 17.06
N GLY A 141 47.54 -17.66 18.07
CA GLY A 141 46.95 -16.35 18.37
C GLY A 141 47.10 -15.35 17.22
N GLU A 142 48.29 -15.27 16.61
CA GLU A 142 48.53 -14.45 15.42
C GLU A 142 47.67 -14.88 14.23
N PHE A 143 47.55 -16.19 14.00
CA PHE A 143 46.75 -16.74 12.91
C PHE A 143 45.26 -16.46 13.11
N ILE A 144 44.70 -16.73 14.28
CA ILE A 144 43.29 -16.42 14.62
C ILE A 144 43.03 -14.92 14.46
N THR A 145 43.89 -14.07 15.02
CA THR A 145 43.77 -12.61 14.92
C THR A 145 43.82 -12.13 13.46
N SER A 146 44.62 -12.77 12.60
CA SER A 146 44.64 -12.45 11.18
C SER A 146 43.33 -12.79 10.47
N ARG A 147 42.68 -13.91 10.85
CA ARG A 147 41.36 -14.31 10.32
C ARG A 147 40.27 -13.35 10.77
N VAL A 148 40.28 -12.97 12.04
CA VAL A 148 39.35 -11.96 12.60
C VAL A 148 39.52 -10.62 11.87
N SER A 149 40.76 -10.20 11.62
CA SER A 149 41.04 -8.97 10.88
C SER A 149 40.50 -9.01 9.44
N ASN A 150 40.63 -10.14 8.75
CA ASN A 150 40.07 -10.33 7.41
C ASN A 150 38.54 -10.24 7.41
N LEU A 151 37.87 -10.84 8.41
CA LEU A 151 36.42 -10.76 8.58
C LEU A 151 35.94 -9.30 8.70
N ILE A 152 36.57 -8.53 9.59
CA ILE A 152 36.26 -7.11 9.82
C ILE A 152 36.55 -6.27 8.57
N ASN A 153 37.68 -6.51 7.90
CA ASN A 153 38.04 -5.76 6.69
C ASN A 153 37.04 -6.01 5.56
N ASN A 154 36.62 -7.26 5.37
CA ASN A 154 35.61 -7.64 4.38
C ASN A 154 34.24 -7.01 4.70
N GLU A 155 33.88 -6.90 5.99
CA GLU A 155 32.61 -6.27 6.39
C GLU A 155 32.60 -4.78 6.04
N ASN A 156 33.70 -4.10 6.34
CA ASN A 156 33.89 -2.69 5.97
C ASN A 156 33.90 -2.48 4.45
N GLU A 157 34.43 -3.44 3.69
CA GLU A 157 34.43 -3.40 2.23
C GLU A 157 33.01 -3.56 1.66
N ILE A 158 32.23 -4.52 2.18
CA ILE A 158 30.83 -4.70 1.80
C ILE A 158 30.05 -3.40 2.05
N SER A 159 30.19 -2.80 3.24
CA SER A 159 29.50 -1.54 3.58
C SER A 159 29.86 -0.39 2.63
N ARG A 160 31.15 -0.22 2.29
CA ARG A 160 31.62 0.80 1.34
C ARG A 160 31.09 0.55 -0.07
N ASN A 161 31.11 -0.70 -0.53
CA ASN A 161 30.64 -1.08 -1.85
C ASN A 161 29.12 -0.90 -1.99
N LEU A 162 28.35 -1.25 -0.95
CA LEU A 162 26.91 -1.00 -0.92
C LEU A 162 26.61 0.50 -0.95
N THR A 163 27.25 1.28 -0.08
CA THR A 163 27.10 2.75 -0.06
C THR A 163 27.37 3.37 -1.42
N THR A 164 28.42 2.91 -2.10
CA THR A 164 28.80 3.40 -3.43
C THR A 164 27.79 2.97 -4.50
N ALA A 165 27.34 1.72 -4.47
CA ALA A 165 26.40 1.17 -5.44
C ALA A 165 25.01 1.84 -5.35
N THR A 166 24.62 2.31 -4.18
CA THR A 166 23.31 2.93 -3.94
C THR A 166 23.34 4.46 -3.93
N ALA A 167 24.50 5.11 -4.09
CA ALA A 167 24.63 6.56 -3.96
C ALA A 167 23.70 7.33 -4.91
N GLY A 168 23.56 6.86 -6.16
CA GLY A 168 22.72 7.49 -7.16
C GLY A 168 21.20 7.35 -6.93
N LEU A 169 20.77 6.47 -6.01
CA LEU A 169 19.34 6.29 -5.72
C LEU A 169 18.74 7.49 -4.99
N HIS A 170 19.51 8.18 -4.14
CA HIS A 170 19.03 9.36 -3.42
C HIS A 170 18.90 10.59 -4.33
N GLU A 171 19.71 10.66 -5.39
CA GLU A 171 19.70 11.78 -6.36
C GLU A 171 18.69 11.54 -7.49
N PHE A 172 18.11 10.36 -7.56
CA PHE A 172 17.15 10.02 -8.59
C PHE A 172 15.84 10.79 -8.41
N GLY A 173 15.44 11.50 -9.46
CA GLY A 173 14.13 12.14 -9.55
C GLY A 173 13.74 12.32 -11.00
N PHE A 174 12.43 12.32 -11.27
CA PHE A 174 11.91 12.74 -12.57
C PHE A 174 12.01 14.26 -12.69
N PRO A 175 12.22 14.81 -13.90
CA PRO A 175 12.21 16.26 -14.06
C PRO A 175 10.82 16.79 -13.70
N ASP A 176 10.76 17.92 -12.98
CA ASP A 176 9.53 18.68 -12.79
C ASP A 176 8.86 18.98 -14.14
N GLU A 177 7.54 19.17 -14.12
CA GLU A 177 6.61 19.21 -15.26
C GLU A 177 7.04 20.01 -16.50
N SER A 178 8.01 20.92 -16.39
CA SER A 178 8.52 21.81 -17.47
C SER A 178 9.40 21.15 -18.55
N ALA A 179 9.49 19.81 -18.58
CA ALA A 179 10.21 19.05 -19.60
C ALA A 179 9.26 18.26 -20.52
N ASP A 180 8.02 18.72 -20.64
CA ASP A 180 7.14 18.48 -21.75
C ASP A 180 7.80 18.97 -23.05
N GLY A 181 8.28 18.01 -23.84
CA GLY A 181 8.89 18.24 -25.15
C GLY A 181 8.11 19.29 -25.94
N GLY A 182 8.74 20.45 -26.12
CA GLY A 182 8.07 21.68 -26.51
C GLY A 182 7.23 21.55 -27.78
N THR A 183 5.91 21.56 -27.61
CA THR A 183 4.94 21.95 -28.63
C THR A 183 3.76 22.71 -28.02
N GLY A 184 4.07 23.68 -27.15
CA GLY A 184 3.14 24.73 -26.72
C GLY A 184 3.47 26.06 -27.40
N ALA A 185 3.61 26.10 -28.72
CA ALA A 185 3.95 27.35 -29.42
C ALA A 185 2.83 28.41 -29.42
N ASN A 186 1.68 28.14 -28.77
CA ASN A 186 0.56 29.09 -28.66
C ASN A 186 0.00 29.24 -27.22
N GLY A 187 0.79 28.97 -26.18
CA GLY A 187 0.39 29.30 -24.80
C GLY A 187 -0.83 28.54 -24.26
N GLU A 188 -1.31 27.52 -24.96
CA GLU A 188 -2.29 26.58 -24.44
C GLU A 188 -1.54 25.38 -23.87
N GLN A 189 -1.77 25.09 -22.59
CA GLN A 189 -1.25 23.89 -21.94
C GLN A 189 -1.75 22.63 -22.67
N PRO A 190 -0.95 21.55 -22.74
CA PRO A 190 -1.40 20.29 -23.32
C PRO A 190 -2.60 19.75 -22.53
N ARG A 191 -3.71 19.47 -23.23
CA ARG A 191 -4.95 18.93 -22.64
C ARG A 191 -5.21 17.55 -23.24
N VAL A 192 -5.55 16.58 -22.41
CA VAL A 192 -6.15 15.33 -22.89
C VAL A 192 -7.56 15.68 -23.36
N VAL A 193 -7.99 15.13 -24.49
CA VAL A 193 -9.31 15.37 -25.06
C VAL A 193 -9.86 14.00 -25.46
N LEU A 194 -11.07 13.69 -25.01
CA LEU A 194 -11.81 12.48 -25.38
C LEU A 194 -12.13 12.48 -26.88
N VAL A 195 -12.43 11.31 -27.45
CA VAL A 195 -12.68 11.12 -28.90
C VAL A 195 -13.84 12.01 -29.43
N ASN A 196 -14.69 12.50 -28.53
CA ASN A 196 -15.83 13.41 -28.78
C ASN A 196 -15.51 14.90 -28.52
N ASN A 197 -14.25 15.30 -28.38
CA ASN A 197 -13.83 16.67 -28.04
C ASN A 197 -14.21 17.16 -26.62
N GLU A 198 -14.51 16.25 -25.69
CA GLU A 198 -14.75 16.58 -24.28
C GLU A 198 -13.45 16.49 -23.46
N GLU A 199 -13.27 17.37 -22.49
CA GLU A 199 -12.12 17.37 -21.58
C GLU A 199 -12.32 16.25 -20.54
N PRO A 200 -11.36 15.33 -20.34
CA PRO A 200 -11.48 14.31 -19.33
C PRO A 200 -11.47 14.97 -17.95
N PRO A 201 -12.15 14.36 -16.97
CA PRO A 201 -12.18 14.88 -15.64
C PRO A 201 -10.78 14.96 -15.02
N PRO A 202 -10.46 16.00 -14.22
CA PRO A 202 -9.19 16.09 -13.52
C PRO A 202 -9.03 14.88 -12.58
N LEU A 203 -7.86 14.23 -12.65
CA LEU A 203 -7.46 13.22 -11.67
C LEU A 203 -7.28 13.88 -10.30
N LEU A 204 -7.84 13.24 -9.28
CA LEU A 204 -7.99 13.76 -7.91
C LEU A 204 -6.65 14.16 -7.25
N PRO A 205 -6.65 15.20 -6.39
CA PRO A 205 -5.55 15.48 -5.49
C PRO A 205 -5.58 14.51 -4.30
N GLY A 206 -4.73 13.49 -4.34
CA GLY A 206 -4.52 12.53 -3.25
C GLY A 206 -3.45 11.53 -3.64
N GLY A 207 -2.66 11.03 -2.68
CA GLY A 207 -1.76 9.90 -2.94
C GLY A 207 -2.53 8.68 -3.46
N PRO A 208 -1.84 7.61 -3.92
CA PRO A 208 -2.53 6.38 -4.32
C PRO A 208 -3.44 5.91 -3.18
N LEU A 209 -4.68 5.54 -3.51
CA LEU A 209 -5.61 4.94 -2.56
C LEU A 209 -5.00 3.65 -1.98
N SER A 210 -5.37 3.31 -0.74
CA SER A 210 -5.05 1.98 -0.22
C SER A 210 -5.71 0.90 -1.08
N THR A 211 -5.18 -0.33 -1.03
CA THR A 211 -5.78 -1.48 -1.75
C THR A 211 -7.25 -1.67 -1.39
N SER A 212 -7.60 -1.51 -0.12
CA SER A 212 -8.96 -1.67 0.41
C SER A 212 -9.91 -0.59 -0.16
N ARG A 213 -9.48 0.67 -0.19
CA ARG A 213 -10.25 1.75 -0.83
C ARG A 213 -10.40 1.54 -2.32
N GLN A 214 -9.32 1.18 -3.00
CA GLN A 214 -9.36 0.96 -4.44
C GLN A 214 -10.35 -0.16 -4.80
N ALA A 215 -10.34 -1.27 -4.06
CA ALA A 215 -11.29 -2.36 -4.26
C ALA A 215 -12.75 -1.94 -4.07
N ALA A 216 -13.04 -1.09 -3.08
CA ALA A 216 -14.38 -0.55 -2.87
C ALA A 216 -14.81 0.37 -4.02
N VAL A 217 -13.93 1.25 -4.49
CA VAL A 217 -14.20 2.14 -5.63
C VAL A 217 -14.43 1.33 -6.91
N ASP A 218 -13.58 0.35 -7.19
CA ASP A 218 -13.70 -0.52 -8.36
C ASP A 218 -15.04 -1.26 -8.35
N TYR A 219 -15.45 -1.80 -7.19
CA TYR A 219 -16.75 -2.44 -7.02
C TYR A 219 -17.91 -1.45 -7.22
N ALA A 220 -17.80 -0.25 -6.65
CA ALA A 220 -18.81 0.78 -6.79
C ALA A 220 -19.00 1.19 -8.26
N GLU A 221 -17.92 1.30 -9.04
CA GLU A 221 -17.96 1.64 -10.46
C GLU A 221 -18.48 0.49 -11.33
N GLU A 222 -18.08 -0.75 -11.05
CA GLU A 222 -18.59 -1.94 -11.75
C GLU A 222 -20.12 -2.05 -11.66
N TRP A 223 -20.68 -1.75 -10.48
CA TRP A 223 -22.10 -1.89 -10.19
C TRP A 223 -22.86 -0.55 -10.15
N ALA A 224 -22.28 0.54 -10.67
CA ALA A 224 -22.89 1.87 -10.64
C ALA A 224 -24.27 1.95 -11.32
N GLU A 225 -24.41 1.28 -12.48
CA GLU A 225 -25.63 1.25 -13.29
C GLU A 225 -26.34 -0.13 -13.28
N GLY A 226 -25.88 -1.04 -12.42
CA GLY A 226 -26.29 -2.46 -12.41
C GLY A 226 -26.61 -2.98 -11.01
N PHE A 227 -26.74 -4.29 -10.88
CA PHE A 227 -26.85 -4.96 -9.59
C PHE A 227 -25.96 -6.21 -9.59
N ASN A 228 -25.26 -6.46 -8.49
CA ASN A 228 -24.50 -7.68 -8.35
C ASN A 228 -25.48 -8.87 -8.13
N PRO A 229 -25.49 -9.88 -9.01
CA PRO A 229 -26.40 -11.03 -8.89
C PRO A 229 -26.15 -11.92 -7.66
N ASP A 230 -25.01 -11.78 -6.99
CA ASP A 230 -24.67 -12.53 -5.78
C ASP A 230 -25.42 -12.01 -4.54
N TYR A 231 -26.01 -10.82 -4.62
CA TYR A 231 -26.79 -10.21 -3.55
C TYR A 231 -28.28 -10.14 -3.91
N GLU A 232 -29.13 -10.34 -2.91
CA GLU A 232 -30.58 -10.23 -3.03
C GLU A 232 -30.94 -8.76 -3.28
N SER A 233 -31.82 -8.53 -4.24
CA SER A 233 -32.44 -7.22 -4.42
C SER A 233 -33.49 -7.03 -3.33
N LEU A 234 -33.13 -6.24 -2.32
CA LEU A 234 -33.99 -6.01 -1.17
C LEU A 234 -35.07 -4.99 -1.54
N GLY A 235 -36.26 -5.50 -1.87
CA GLY A 235 -37.38 -4.66 -2.28
C GLY A 235 -37.25 -4.22 -3.75
N GLY A 236 -37.36 -5.19 -4.66
CA GLY A 236 -37.67 -4.99 -6.08
C GLY A 236 -37.01 -3.79 -6.72
N GLY A 237 -35.68 -3.80 -6.90
CA GLY A 237 -34.93 -2.81 -7.70
C GLY A 237 -34.95 -1.35 -7.23
N ASP A 238 -35.86 -0.98 -6.32
CA ASP A 238 -36.31 0.38 -6.07
C ASP A 238 -35.92 0.92 -4.66
N LEU A 239 -35.26 0.15 -3.79
CA LEU A 239 -34.91 0.58 -2.42
C LEU A 239 -33.48 0.20 -1.98
N ASP A 240 -32.58 -0.06 -2.93
CA ASP A 240 -31.33 -0.80 -2.70
C ASP A 240 -30.13 0.01 -2.16
N CYS A 241 -30.32 1.28 -1.78
CA CYS A 241 -29.23 2.20 -1.46
C CYS A 241 -28.21 1.64 -0.44
N THR A 242 -28.70 1.16 0.70
CA THR A 242 -27.85 0.67 1.80
C THR A 242 -27.27 -0.70 1.52
N ASN A 243 -27.99 -1.53 0.77
CA ASN A 243 -27.50 -2.83 0.34
C ASN A 243 -26.30 -2.65 -0.61
N PHE A 244 -26.41 -1.72 -1.57
CA PHE A 244 -25.31 -1.37 -2.46
C PHE A 244 -24.09 -0.80 -1.69
N VAL A 245 -24.31 0.16 -0.79
CA VAL A 245 -23.24 0.71 0.05
C VAL A 245 -22.58 -0.39 0.90
N SER A 246 -23.36 -1.31 1.48
CA SER A 246 -22.82 -2.39 2.31
C SER A 246 -21.99 -3.38 1.48
N GLN A 247 -22.42 -3.68 0.25
CA GLN A 247 -21.63 -4.49 -0.69
C GLN A 247 -20.29 -3.82 -1.04
N VAL A 248 -20.30 -2.51 -1.28
CA VAL A 248 -19.08 -1.73 -1.56
C VAL A 248 -18.11 -1.78 -0.38
N MET A 249 -18.61 -1.62 0.84
CA MET A 249 -17.79 -1.78 2.06
C MET A 249 -17.23 -3.20 2.17
N ARG A 250 -18.06 -4.23 1.96
CA ARG A 250 -17.60 -5.63 2.01
C ARG A 250 -16.50 -5.91 0.97
N ALA A 251 -16.63 -5.37 -0.25
CA ALA A 251 -15.60 -5.47 -1.28
C ALA A 251 -14.30 -4.75 -0.89
N GLY A 252 -14.40 -3.68 -0.10
CA GLY A 252 -13.26 -3.00 0.51
C GLY A 252 -12.66 -3.70 1.73
N GLY A 253 -13.10 -4.91 2.07
CA GLY A 253 -12.49 -5.75 3.11
C GLY A 253 -13.11 -5.64 4.50
N PHE A 254 -14.22 -4.91 4.68
CA PHE A 254 -14.96 -4.95 5.94
C PHE A 254 -15.58 -6.35 6.15
N GLU A 255 -15.31 -6.96 7.30
CA GLU A 255 -15.81 -8.30 7.67
C GLU A 255 -17.17 -8.21 8.35
N ASP A 256 -17.97 -9.28 8.23
CA ASP A 256 -19.27 -9.38 8.89
C ASP A 256 -19.08 -9.39 10.43
N VAL A 257 -19.87 -8.57 11.15
CA VAL A 257 -19.84 -8.41 12.61
C VAL A 257 -21.19 -8.79 13.22
N GLY A 258 -21.18 -9.44 14.38
CA GLY A 258 -22.40 -9.70 15.15
C GLY A 258 -23.34 -10.72 14.50
N ASN A 259 -22.79 -11.78 13.91
CA ASN A 259 -23.53 -12.86 13.26
C ASN A 259 -23.76 -14.08 14.20
N GLY A 260 -23.98 -13.81 15.49
CA GLY A 260 -23.92 -14.74 16.61
C GLY A 260 -25.26 -15.41 17.00
N ILE A 261 -25.36 -15.91 18.23
CA ILE A 261 -26.51 -16.72 18.73
C ILE A 261 -27.59 -15.83 19.38
N ASP A 262 -27.30 -14.53 19.58
CA ASP A 262 -28.12 -13.51 20.23
C ASP A 262 -28.97 -12.66 19.27
N ASP A 263 -28.85 -12.87 17.95
CA ASP A 263 -29.42 -12.06 16.86
C ASP A 263 -30.96 -12.14 16.69
N TRP A 264 -31.74 -11.98 17.76
CA TRP A 264 -33.20 -11.97 17.70
C TRP A 264 -33.72 -10.73 16.94
N ARG A 265 -34.28 -10.92 15.74
CA ARG A 265 -34.92 -9.90 14.85
C ARG A 265 -33.99 -9.03 14.00
N ARG A 266 -33.07 -9.65 13.23
CA ARG A 266 -32.17 -8.98 12.26
C ARG A 266 -31.05 -8.15 12.91
N GLY A 267 -30.57 -8.64 14.05
CA GLY A 267 -29.46 -8.05 14.80
C GLY A 267 -29.81 -6.78 15.60
N ASP A 268 -28.90 -6.43 16.50
CA ASP A 268 -28.84 -5.19 17.26
C ASP A 268 -28.12 -4.07 16.45
N SER A 269 -27.97 -2.88 17.04
CA SER A 269 -27.42 -1.70 16.35
C SER A 269 -25.92 -1.77 16.05
N ASP A 270 -25.23 -2.76 16.62
CA ASP A 270 -23.81 -3.06 16.49
C ASP A 270 -23.51 -4.29 15.61
N ASP A 271 -24.53 -4.90 15.00
CA ASP A 271 -24.37 -6.02 14.07
C ASP A 271 -24.37 -5.53 12.63
N TRP A 272 -23.53 -6.07 11.74
CA TRP A 272 -23.53 -5.78 10.30
C TRP A 272 -23.15 -7.05 9.51
N TYR A 273 -24.12 -7.66 8.82
CA TYR A 273 -23.90 -8.91 8.09
C TYR A 273 -24.92 -9.16 6.98
N TYR A 274 -24.54 -10.03 6.03
CA TYR A 274 -25.38 -10.51 4.94
C TYR A 274 -25.21 -12.01 4.70
N GLN A 275 -26.34 -12.71 4.57
CA GLN A 275 -26.54 -14.15 4.36
C GLN A 275 -25.81 -15.05 5.37
N ASN A 276 -26.14 -14.91 6.66
CA ASN A 276 -25.67 -15.81 7.72
C ASN A 276 -26.44 -17.16 7.73
N ASP A 277 -26.38 -17.96 6.67
CA ASP A 277 -26.82 -19.37 6.48
C ASP A 277 -28.12 -19.89 7.15
N GLY A 278 -28.94 -19.02 7.77
CA GLY A 278 -30.10 -19.36 8.58
C GLY A 278 -29.85 -20.37 9.70
N GLY A 279 -28.60 -20.65 10.07
CA GLY A 279 -28.22 -21.84 10.86
C GLY A 279 -28.91 -21.92 12.23
N VAL A 280 -29.25 -20.77 12.82
CA VAL A 280 -29.90 -20.67 14.14
C VAL A 280 -31.34 -20.15 14.06
N PHE A 281 -31.67 -19.23 13.13
CA PHE A 281 -33.02 -18.66 12.98
C PHE A 281 -33.47 -18.56 11.50
N PRO A 282 -34.47 -19.36 11.06
CA PRO A 282 -35.00 -19.29 9.70
C PRO A 282 -35.57 -17.90 9.36
N GLY A 283 -35.06 -17.26 8.30
CA GLY A 283 -35.52 -15.95 7.81
C GLY A 283 -34.70 -14.75 8.30
N ASN A 284 -33.65 -14.94 9.10
CA ASN A 284 -32.70 -13.90 9.44
C ASN A 284 -31.52 -13.87 8.44
N THR A 285 -31.73 -13.30 7.25
CA THR A 285 -30.75 -13.34 6.15
C THR A 285 -29.84 -12.11 6.06
N SER A 286 -30.14 -11.03 6.78
CA SER A 286 -29.28 -9.82 6.83
C SER A 286 -29.67 -8.91 7.98
N SER A 287 -28.70 -8.17 8.52
CA SER A 287 -28.92 -7.23 9.62
C SER A 287 -29.72 -5.99 9.17
N LYS A 288 -30.29 -5.26 10.13
CA LYS A 288 -30.92 -3.96 9.84
C LYS A 288 -29.91 -2.94 9.36
N THR A 289 -28.72 -2.93 9.94
CA THR A 289 -27.63 -2.03 9.55
C THR A 289 -27.19 -2.29 8.11
N TRP A 290 -27.21 -3.53 7.61
CA TRP A 290 -26.91 -3.83 6.20
C TRP A 290 -27.95 -3.26 5.23
N THR A 291 -29.20 -3.06 5.68
CA THR A 291 -30.36 -2.87 4.80
C THR A 291 -31.09 -1.55 4.95
N LEU A 292 -30.87 -0.81 6.04
CA LEU A 292 -31.57 0.44 6.34
C LEU A 292 -30.57 1.59 6.55
N ALA A 293 -30.70 2.66 5.75
CA ALA A 293 -29.73 3.76 5.70
C ALA A 293 -29.47 4.40 7.07
N LYS A 294 -30.53 4.64 7.85
CA LYS A 294 -30.42 5.18 9.21
C LYS A 294 -29.65 4.27 10.17
N GLU A 295 -29.93 2.97 10.13
CA GLU A 295 -29.27 2.00 11.03
C GLU A 295 -27.81 1.80 10.60
N HIS A 296 -27.55 1.76 9.29
CA HIS A 296 -26.19 1.71 8.74
C HIS A 296 -25.37 2.93 9.15
N HIS A 297 -25.94 4.13 9.02
CA HIS A 297 -25.29 5.36 9.45
C HIS A 297 -24.91 5.32 10.93
N ASN A 298 -25.85 4.94 11.80
CA ASN A 298 -25.60 4.85 13.24
C ASN A 298 -24.53 3.81 13.54
N PHE A 299 -24.58 2.65 12.88
CA PHE A 299 -23.56 1.63 13.02
C PHE A 299 -22.17 2.16 12.69
N VAL A 300 -21.98 2.69 11.48
CA VAL A 300 -20.70 3.21 10.98
C VAL A 300 -20.15 4.34 11.86
N THR A 301 -21.00 5.27 12.28
CA THR A 301 -20.56 6.50 12.96
C THR A 301 -20.55 6.43 14.48
N GLN A 302 -21.24 5.45 15.09
CA GLN A 302 -21.44 5.40 16.54
C GLN A 302 -21.17 4.04 17.17
N HIS A 303 -21.17 2.93 16.40
CA HIS A 303 -21.11 1.58 16.97
C HIS A 303 -19.99 0.68 16.43
N SER A 304 -19.28 1.05 15.35
CA SER A 304 -18.26 0.17 14.74
C SER A 304 -16.84 0.75 14.64
N GLU A 305 -16.63 2.02 15.01
CA GLU A 305 -15.37 2.76 14.76
C GLU A 305 -14.99 2.85 13.25
N TRP A 306 -15.88 2.43 12.34
CA TRP A 306 -15.58 2.35 10.90
C TRP A 306 -15.70 3.67 10.16
N GLY A 307 -16.25 4.72 10.77
CA GLY A 307 -16.24 6.02 10.13
C GLY A 307 -16.54 7.19 11.05
N GLU A 308 -16.19 8.38 10.57
CA GLU A 308 -16.41 9.65 11.24
C GLU A 308 -17.11 10.65 10.32
N ILE A 309 -18.00 11.47 10.88
CA ILE A 309 -18.62 12.57 10.14
C ILE A 309 -17.59 13.70 10.01
N VAL A 310 -17.15 13.96 8.78
CA VAL A 310 -16.14 14.99 8.47
C VAL A 310 -16.75 16.30 7.97
N GLY A 311 -18.02 16.28 7.58
CA GLY A 311 -18.74 17.48 7.15
C GLY A 311 -20.25 17.29 7.16
N VAL A 312 -20.97 18.39 7.38
CA VAL A 312 -22.43 18.46 7.28
C VAL A 312 -22.81 19.69 6.46
N VAL A 313 -23.57 19.48 5.40
CA VAL A 313 -23.99 20.54 4.48
C VAL A 313 -25.51 20.65 4.48
N PRO A 314 -26.09 21.83 4.80
CA PRO A 314 -27.53 22.03 4.66
C PRO A 314 -27.92 22.09 3.18
N THR A 315 -29.06 21.51 2.83
CA THR A 315 -29.57 21.44 1.45
C THR A 315 -30.92 22.15 1.31
N PRO A 316 -30.97 23.49 1.45
CA PRO A 316 -32.23 24.25 1.34
C PRO A 316 -32.80 24.24 -0.09
N SER A 317 -31.93 24.06 -1.10
CA SER A 317 -32.22 23.91 -2.53
C SER A 317 -31.03 23.25 -3.21
N ARG A 318 -31.22 22.69 -4.41
CA ARG A 318 -30.11 22.27 -5.28
C ARG A 318 -29.28 23.47 -5.74
N ASP A 319 -29.96 24.54 -6.14
CA ASP A 319 -29.31 25.78 -6.56
C ASP A 319 -28.48 26.37 -5.41
N GLY A 320 -27.20 26.61 -5.68
CA GLY A 320 -26.26 27.22 -4.72
C GLY A 320 -25.45 26.22 -3.89
N LEU A 321 -25.65 24.90 -4.06
CA LEU A 321 -24.74 23.91 -3.50
C LEU A 321 -23.37 24.00 -4.17
N ASP A 322 -22.32 23.85 -3.36
CA ASP A 322 -20.95 23.81 -3.84
C ASP A 322 -20.68 22.44 -4.48
N PRO A 323 -20.42 22.36 -5.80
CA PRO A 323 -20.22 21.08 -6.48
C PRO A 323 -19.01 20.31 -5.92
N LEU A 324 -18.10 20.97 -5.19
CA LEU A 324 -16.92 20.36 -4.56
C LEU A 324 -17.04 20.22 -3.03
N ALA A 325 -18.25 20.26 -2.46
CA ALA A 325 -18.40 20.18 -1.00
C ALA A 325 -17.89 18.87 -0.37
N PRO A 326 -18.15 17.67 -0.94
CA PRO A 326 -17.61 16.39 -0.45
C PRO A 326 -16.09 16.38 -0.27
N SER A 327 -15.35 16.69 -1.34
CA SER A 327 -13.89 16.70 -1.37
C SER A 327 -13.30 17.80 -0.48
N ARG A 328 -13.94 18.98 -0.41
CA ARG A 328 -13.54 20.06 0.51
C ARG A 328 -13.75 19.71 1.97
N ALA A 329 -14.76 18.89 2.28
CA ALA A 329 -14.91 18.32 3.61
C ALA A 329 -13.87 17.22 3.90
N GLY A 330 -13.12 16.81 2.88
CA GLY A 330 -12.03 15.85 2.97
C GLY A 330 -12.41 14.43 2.55
N LEU A 331 -13.57 14.20 1.93
CA LEU A 331 -13.89 12.86 1.46
C LEU A 331 -12.85 12.35 0.46
N LEU A 332 -12.48 11.09 0.63
CA LEU A 332 -11.65 10.30 -0.26
C LEU A 332 -12.53 9.26 -0.97
N PRO A 333 -12.22 8.88 -2.22
CA PRO A 333 -12.96 7.82 -2.91
C PRO A 333 -13.13 6.56 -2.04
N GLY A 334 -14.33 6.00 -2.07
CA GLY A 334 -14.79 4.93 -1.18
C GLY A 334 -15.55 5.42 0.05
N ASP A 335 -15.43 6.70 0.42
CA ASP A 335 -16.19 7.28 1.52
C ASP A 335 -17.69 7.40 1.23
N LEU A 336 -18.49 7.64 2.26
CA LEU A 336 -19.95 7.61 2.18
C LEU A 336 -20.58 8.99 2.33
N ILE A 337 -21.73 9.14 1.68
CA ILE A 337 -22.59 10.31 1.80
C ILE A 337 -23.98 9.85 2.24
N TYR A 338 -24.49 10.44 3.32
CA TYR A 338 -25.83 10.16 3.83
C TYR A 338 -26.75 11.37 3.65
N TYR A 339 -27.95 11.13 3.13
CA TYR A 339 -28.93 12.16 2.88
C TYR A 339 -30.01 12.13 3.96
N LYS A 340 -30.19 13.28 4.61
CA LYS A 340 -31.15 13.48 5.68
C LYS A 340 -32.27 14.41 5.21
N ASP A 341 -33.49 13.91 5.29
CA ASP A 341 -34.68 14.65 4.87
C ASP A 341 -35.02 15.80 5.84
N ALA A 342 -36.03 16.59 5.47
CA ALA A 342 -36.52 17.71 6.28
C ALA A 342 -37.15 17.28 7.63
N ASP A 343 -37.52 16.01 7.79
CA ASP A 343 -38.05 15.42 9.03
C ASP A 343 -36.92 14.82 9.90
N GLY A 344 -35.67 14.95 9.45
CA GLY A 344 -34.48 14.50 10.15
C GLY A 344 -34.21 12.99 10.03
N GLN A 345 -34.86 12.28 9.11
CA GLN A 345 -34.58 10.86 8.84
C GLN A 345 -33.50 10.71 7.77
N ILE A 346 -32.61 9.73 7.96
CA ILE A 346 -31.63 9.32 6.96
C ILE A 346 -32.25 8.17 6.17
N ASN A 347 -32.65 8.45 4.94
CA ASN A 347 -33.36 7.50 4.09
C ASN A 347 -32.54 7.05 2.88
N HIS A 348 -31.38 7.68 2.63
CA HIS A 348 -30.56 7.37 1.46
C HIS A 348 -29.06 7.49 1.76
N ALA A 349 -28.28 6.67 1.06
CA ALA A 349 -26.83 6.60 1.16
C ALA A 349 -26.22 6.43 -0.24
N ALA A 350 -25.04 7.01 -0.43
CA ALA A 350 -24.27 6.95 -1.67
C ALA A 350 -22.77 6.77 -1.38
N VAL A 351 -22.04 6.28 -2.37
CA VAL A 351 -20.58 6.13 -2.32
C VAL A 351 -19.95 7.27 -3.10
N TYR A 352 -19.04 8.01 -2.47
CA TYR A 352 -18.22 9.01 -3.15
C TYR A 352 -17.11 8.32 -3.95
N VAL A 353 -17.04 8.59 -5.25
CA VAL A 353 -16.10 7.92 -6.17
C VAL A 353 -15.07 8.87 -6.78
N GLY A 354 -15.20 10.18 -6.56
CA GLY A 354 -14.17 11.14 -6.94
C GLY A 354 -14.73 12.43 -7.52
N GLN A 355 -14.01 12.99 -8.50
CA GLN A 355 -14.37 14.25 -9.17
C GLN A 355 -14.51 14.02 -10.66
N ALA A 356 -15.53 14.62 -11.25
CA ALA A 356 -15.69 14.68 -12.69
C ALA A 356 -16.03 16.08 -13.19
N MET A 357 -15.77 16.33 -14.47
CA MET A 357 -16.28 17.52 -15.16
C MET A 357 -17.72 17.26 -15.59
N ILE A 358 -18.68 17.92 -14.94
CA ILE A 358 -20.09 17.85 -15.31
C ILE A 358 -20.50 19.21 -15.86
N ASN A 359 -20.93 19.25 -17.13
CA ASN A 359 -21.30 20.50 -17.82
C ASN A 359 -20.23 21.60 -17.75
N GLY A 360 -18.94 21.23 -17.79
CA GLY A 360 -17.82 22.18 -17.72
C GLY A 360 -17.49 22.68 -16.30
N VAL A 361 -18.06 22.07 -15.25
CA VAL A 361 -17.80 22.41 -13.85
C VAL A 361 -17.19 21.20 -13.13
N PRO A 362 -16.03 21.35 -12.46
CA PRO A 362 -15.49 20.31 -11.57
C PRO A 362 -16.50 20.02 -10.46
N THR A 363 -16.92 18.77 -10.37
CA THR A 363 -18.01 18.32 -9.50
C THR A 363 -17.65 17.00 -8.84
N ASP A 364 -17.90 16.90 -7.54
CA ASP A 364 -17.77 15.65 -6.79
C ASP A 364 -18.88 14.67 -7.23
N VAL A 365 -18.47 13.46 -7.56
CA VAL A 365 -19.32 12.40 -8.11
C VAL A 365 -19.52 11.25 -7.14
N ILE A 366 -20.69 10.64 -7.24
CA ILE A 366 -21.14 9.52 -6.44
C ILE A 366 -21.70 8.40 -7.30
N ASN A 367 -21.63 7.19 -6.77
CA ASN A 367 -22.44 6.07 -7.21
C ASN A 367 -23.54 5.82 -6.17
N GLN A 368 -24.78 5.75 -6.65
CA GLN A 368 -25.94 5.57 -5.79
C GLN A 368 -27.00 4.69 -6.44
N HIS A 369 -27.72 3.96 -5.60
CA HIS A 369 -28.90 3.18 -5.97
C HIS A 369 -30.11 3.73 -5.23
N SER A 370 -31.19 4.02 -5.93
CA SER A 370 -32.48 4.42 -5.34
C SER A 370 -33.64 3.92 -6.21
N GLY A 371 -34.88 4.25 -5.84
CA GLY A 371 -36.14 3.93 -6.55
C GLY A 371 -36.10 4.13 -8.06
N GLY A 372 -35.70 3.08 -8.79
CA GLY A 372 -35.56 3.08 -10.25
C GLY A 372 -34.36 3.84 -10.81
N ILE A 373 -33.45 4.38 -9.97
CA ILE A 373 -32.31 5.20 -10.38
C ILE A 373 -31.02 4.57 -9.89
N LYS A 374 -30.17 4.15 -10.84
CA LYS A 374 -28.80 3.67 -10.62
C LYS A 374 -27.91 4.56 -11.44
N THR A 375 -27.11 5.39 -10.78
CA THR A 375 -26.43 6.49 -11.46
C THR A 375 -25.06 6.69 -10.89
N HIS A 376 -24.09 6.82 -11.80
CA HIS A 376 -22.88 7.59 -11.61
C HIS A 376 -23.19 9.05 -11.95
N GLY A 377 -23.12 9.95 -10.97
CA GLY A 377 -23.56 11.34 -11.16
C GLY A 377 -23.05 12.30 -10.09
N ASP A 378 -23.49 13.55 -10.12
CA ASP A 378 -23.13 14.51 -9.08
C ASP A 378 -23.75 14.14 -7.72
N TRP A 379 -23.09 14.59 -6.65
CA TRP A 379 -23.53 14.33 -5.28
C TRP A 379 -24.79 15.09 -4.86
N MET A 380 -25.19 16.13 -5.61
CA MET A 380 -26.22 17.06 -5.16
C MET A 380 -27.60 16.44 -5.29
N PRO A 381 -28.48 16.55 -4.27
CA PRO A 381 -29.79 15.93 -4.33
C PRO A 381 -30.71 16.64 -5.32
N ASP A 382 -31.43 15.86 -6.13
CA ASP A 382 -32.46 16.36 -7.05
C ASP A 382 -33.89 16.26 -6.49
N SER A 383 -34.11 15.42 -5.48
CA SER A 383 -35.44 15.17 -4.94
C SER A 383 -35.87 16.27 -3.96
N ALA A 384 -37.17 16.57 -3.95
CA ALA A 384 -37.77 17.52 -3.01
C ALA A 384 -37.69 17.06 -1.55
N GLU A 385 -37.45 15.77 -1.31
CA GLU A 385 -37.26 15.19 0.03
C GLU A 385 -35.96 15.69 0.67
N TYR A 386 -34.90 15.84 -0.14
CA TYR A 386 -33.56 16.22 0.32
C TYR A 386 -33.18 17.67 -0.05
N THR A 387 -34.09 18.46 -0.65
CA THR A 387 -33.86 19.85 -1.06
C THR A 387 -34.85 20.83 -0.41
N ARG A 388 -34.98 20.76 0.91
CA ARG A 388 -35.82 21.66 1.70
C ARG A 388 -35.30 21.78 3.12
N ALA A 389 -35.07 23.00 3.62
CA ALA A 389 -34.68 23.19 5.02
C ALA A 389 -35.69 22.52 5.98
N PRO A 390 -35.24 21.75 7.00
CA PRO A 390 -33.87 21.60 7.48
C PRO A 390 -33.09 20.38 6.93
N ALA A 391 -33.40 19.88 5.73
CA ALA A 391 -32.65 18.80 5.08
C ALA A 391 -31.15 19.11 5.02
N GLN A 392 -30.35 18.05 5.12
CA GLN A 392 -28.90 18.13 5.13
C GLN A 392 -28.26 16.86 4.58
N VAL A 393 -26.99 16.97 4.22
CA VAL A 393 -26.15 15.85 3.80
C VAL A 393 -24.98 15.73 4.76
N GLU A 394 -24.69 14.50 5.16
CA GLU A 394 -23.61 14.16 6.08
C GLU A 394 -22.52 13.39 5.30
N PHE A 395 -21.31 13.92 5.35
CA PHE A 395 -20.12 13.35 4.70
C PHE A 395 -19.37 12.50 5.73
N VAL A 396 -19.23 11.20 5.44
CA VAL A 396 -18.67 10.22 6.37
C VAL A 396 -17.41 9.62 5.77
N ARG A 397 -16.26 9.88 6.41
CA ARG A 397 -15.01 9.24 6.06
C ARG A 397 -14.96 7.86 6.68
N LEU A 398 -14.63 6.85 5.88
CA LEU A 398 -14.46 5.48 6.35
C LEU A 398 -13.00 5.19 6.76
N ASN A 399 -12.86 4.36 7.79
CA ASN A 399 -11.60 3.78 8.23
C ASN A 399 -11.49 2.38 7.62
N TYR A 400 -10.91 2.27 6.42
CA TYR A 400 -10.80 0.98 5.76
C TYR A 400 -9.80 0.07 6.48
N PRO A 401 -10.01 -1.27 6.47
CA PRO A 401 -9.02 -2.20 6.99
C PRO A 401 -7.68 -2.03 6.26
N GLY A 402 -6.64 -1.67 7.03
CA GLY A 402 -5.28 -1.48 6.51
C GLY A 402 -4.93 -0.05 6.05
N ASP A 403 -5.84 0.92 6.23
CA ASP A 403 -5.53 2.37 6.09
C ASP A 403 -4.59 2.89 7.19
#